data_AF-A0A4Q1ADY7-F1
#
_entry.id   AF-A0A4Q1ADY7-F1
#
_cell.length_a   1.000
_cell.length_b   1.000
_cell.length_c   1.000
_cell.angle_alpha   90.00
_cell.angle_beta   90.00
_cell.angle_gamma   90.00
#
_symmetry.space_group_name_H-M   'P 1'
#
loop_
_entity.id
_entity.type
_entity.pdbx_description
1 polymer ?
#
loop_
_entity_poly.entity_id
_entity_poly.type
_entity_poly.pdbx_seq_one_letter_code
_entity_poly.pdbx_strand_id
1 'polypeptide(L)'
;MGAGAVDRADSIVRGRDIEPVWALATDMICSAGQLLARAASRRLVTQTARTGPIGVMMAFSNYCAALEKQGVEITLIYSGSHKVDGNPYSHLPDDVRETLQSRMDATRQMFAQKVSAYTGLSVQVVLDTEAAVDSGQEAIDAGLADELV
;
A
#
# COMPACT_ATOMS: atom_id res chain seq x y z
N MET A 1 1.53 -3.41 -0.42
CA MET A 1 1.46 -3.21 -1.87
C MET A 1 1.26 -4.56 -2.54
N GLY A 2 0.30 -4.71 -3.46
CA GLY A 2 0.08 -5.98 -4.15
C GLY A 2 1.27 -6.33 -5.04
N ALA A 3 1.64 -7.61 -5.11
CA ALA A 3 2.71 -8.07 -5.99
C ALA A 3 2.42 -7.69 -7.45
N GLY A 4 3.41 -7.16 -8.16
CA GLY A 4 3.29 -6.76 -9.57
C GLY A 4 2.51 -5.46 -9.84
N ALA A 5 1.97 -4.79 -8.80
CA ALA A 5 1.23 -3.53 -8.99
C ALA A 5 2.11 -2.42 -9.58
N VAL A 6 3.39 -2.37 -9.21
CA VAL A 6 4.38 -1.41 -9.73
C VAL A 6 4.64 -1.66 -11.22
N ASP A 7 4.93 -2.90 -11.59
CA ASP A 7 5.21 -3.26 -12.99
C ASP A 7 3.99 -3.02 -13.88
N ARG A 8 2.79 -3.28 -13.34
CA ARG A 8 1.53 -2.99 -14.03
C ARG A 8 1.34 -1.49 -14.22
N ALA A 9 1.62 -0.67 -13.21
CA ALA A 9 1.54 0.79 -13.28
C ALA A 9 2.51 1.35 -14.33
N ASP A 10 3.77 0.89 -14.33
CA ASP A 10 4.77 1.28 -15.34
C ASP A 10 4.32 0.88 -16.76
N SER A 11 3.58 -0.21 -16.89
CA SER A 11 2.97 -0.61 -18.17
C SER A 11 1.79 0.29 -18.57
N ILE A 12 0.99 0.80 -17.62
CA ILE A 12 -0.04 1.81 -17.90
C ILE A 12 0.63 3.11 -18.36
N VAL A 13 1.71 3.54 -17.69
CA VAL A 13 2.45 4.76 -18.09
C VAL A 13 2.91 4.68 -19.55
N ARG A 14 3.55 3.57 -19.93
CA ARG A 14 3.98 3.37 -21.33
C ARG A 14 2.81 3.34 -22.32
N GLY A 15 1.69 2.75 -21.91
CA GLY A 15 0.48 2.69 -22.75
C GLY A 15 -0.19 4.04 -22.92
N ARG A 16 -0.23 4.87 -21.86
CA ARG A 16 -0.92 6.17 -21.89
C ARG A 16 -0.27 7.21 -22.81
N ASP A 17 1.01 7.01 -23.14
CA ASP A 17 1.76 7.82 -24.10
C ASP A 17 1.37 7.48 -25.55
N ILE A 18 0.71 6.34 -25.78
CA ILE A 18 0.19 5.90 -27.08
C ILE A 18 -1.28 6.30 -27.22
N GLU A 19 -2.10 5.97 -26.22
CA GLU A 19 -3.54 6.29 -26.17
C GLU A 19 -3.94 6.71 -24.76
N PRO A 20 -4.77 7.76 -24.57
CA PRO A 20 -5.17 8.19 -23.24
C PRO A 20 -5.84 7.08 -22.43
N VAL A 21 -5.32 6.80 -21.24
CA VAL A 21 -5.91 5.85 -20.29
C VAL A 21 -6.64 6.63 -19.20
N TRP A 22 -7.90 6.31 -18.93
CA TRP A 22 -8.69 6.97 -17.89
C TRP A 22 -8.97 6.00 -16.75
N ALA A 23 -8.88 6.49 -15.52
CA ALA A 23 -9.27 5.75 -14.32
C ALA A 23 -10.49 6.41 -13.69
N LEU A 24 -11.47 5.61 -13.28
CA LEU A 24 -12.68 6.08 -12.61
C LEU A 24 -12.85 5.35 -11.27
N ALA A 25 -12.94 6.12 -10.19
CA ALA A 25 -13.29 5.61 -8.88
C ALA A 25 -14.79 5.82 -8.65
N THR A 26 -15.58 4.74 -8.78
CA THR A 26 -17.03 4.76 -8.55
C THR A 26 -17.39 4.56 -7.08
N ASP A 27 -16.75 3.59 -6.43
CA ASP A 27 -16.89 3.30 -4.98
C ASP A 27 -15.54 3.43 -4.28
N MET A 28 -14.50 2.78 -4.82
CA MET A 28 -13.15 2.97 -4.33
C MET A 28 -12.08 2.66 -5.36
N ILE A 29 -10.97 3.37 -5.25
CA ILE A 29 -9.68 2.96 -5.78
C ILE A 29 -8.72 3.06 -4.60
N CYS A 30 -8.39 1.95 -3.96
CA CYS A 30 -7.57 1.98 -2.74
C CYS A 30 -6.26 1.19 -2.83
N SER A 31 -5.26 1.61 -2.03
CA SER A 31 -3.95 0.95 -1.93
C SER A 31 -3.32 0.70 -3.31
N ALA A 32 -3.05 -0.54 -3.72
CA ALA A 32 -2.47 -0.83 -5.04
C ALA A 32 -3.32 -0.27 -6.21
N GLY A 33 -4.64 -0.16 -6.05
CA GLY A 33 -5.50 0.48 -7.05
C GLY A 33 -5.13 1.94 -7.28
N GLN A 34 -4.73 2.67 -6.23
CA GLN A 34 -4.26 4.06 -6.36
C GLN A 34 -3.04 4.13 -7.27
N LEU A 35 -2.06 3.24 -7.07
CA LEU A 35 -0.85 3.21 -7.90
C LEU A 35 -1.19 3.07 -9.39
N LEU A 36 -2.16 2.20 -9.73
CA LEU A 36 -2.61 2.00 -11.09
C LEU A 36 -3.37 3.23 -11.63
N ALA A 37 -4.26 3.81 -10.83
CA ALA A 37 -5.02 4.99 -11.22
C ALA A 37 -4.11 6.21 -11.42
N ARG A 38 -3.07 6.38 -10.60
CA ARG A 38 -2.08 7.46 -10.77
C ARG A 38 -1.34 7.35 -12.10
N ALA A 39 -1.11 6.14 -12.59
CA ALA A 39 -0.47 5.91 -13.87
C ALA A 39 -1.37 6.27 -15.08
N ALA A 40 -2.68 6.50 -14.90
CA ALA A 40 -3.59 6.92 -15.96
C ALA A 40 -3.35 8.38 -16.40
N SER A 41 -3.83 8.75 -17.59
CA SER A 41 -3.81 10.13 -18.12
C SER A 41 -4.81 11.03 -17.40
N ARG A 42 -5.98 10.49 -17.02
CA ARG A 42 -7.05 11.22 -16.33
C ARG A 42 -7.68 10.37 -15.24
N ARG A 43 -8.03 10.98 -14.12
CA ARG A 43 -8.45 10.32 -12.88
C ARG A 43 -9.74 10.96 -12.38
N LEU A 44 -10.83 10.23 -12.54
CA LEU A 44 -12.18 10.65 -12.20
C LEU A 44 -12.59 10.01 -10.88
N VAL A 45 -13.35 10.72 -10.07
CA VAL A 45 -13.85 10.25 -8.77
C VAL A 45 -15.32 10.64 -8.62
N THR A 46 -16.15 9.78 -8.04
CA THR A 46 -17.53 10.16 -7.68
C THR A 46 -17.56 10.83 -6.30
N GLN A 47 -18.66 11.50 -5.98
CA GLN A 47 -18.85 12.26 -4.73
C GLN A 47 -18.45 11.51 -3.45
N THR A 48 -18.66 10.20 -3.40
CA THR A 48 -18.40 9.39 -2.21
C THR A 48 -17.29 8.37 -2.39
N ALA A 49 -16.67 8.33 -3.57
CA ALA A 49 -15.65 7.33 -3.83
C ALA A 49 -14.40 7.57 -2.96
N ARG A 50 -13.87 6.47 -2.45
CA ARG A 50 -12.72 6.47 -1.54
C ARG A 50 -11.42 6.28 -2.32
N THR A 51 -10.45 7.12 -2.01
CA THR A 51 -9.12 7.14 -2.60
C THR A 51 -8.05 7.13 -1.50
N GLY A 52 -6.79 6.88 -1.85
CA GLY A 52 -5.79 6.48 -0.85
C GLY A 52 -6.07 5.05 -0.34
N PRO A 53 -5.53 4.60 0.80
CA PRO A 53 -4.33 5.14 1.39
C PRO A 53 -3.10 4.78 0.56
N ILE A 54 -2.14 5.70 0.48
CA ILE A 54 -0.81 5.43 -0.05
C ILE A 54 0.04 4.94 1.12
N GLY A 55 -0.13 3.65 1.44
CA GLY A 55 0.47 3.05 2.62
C GLY A 55 0.71 1.55 2.48
N VAL A 56 1.44 1.03 3.46
CA VAL A 56 1.78 -0.39 3.58
C VAL A 56 1.52 -0.77 5.03
N MET A 57 0.81 -1.88 5.24
CA MET A 57 0.60 -2.45 6.57
C MET A 57 0.93 -3.93 6.57
N MET A 58 1.34 -4.42 7.72
CA MET A 58 1.46 -5.83 8.04
C MET A 58 0.80 -6.06 9.39
N ALA A 59 0.00 -7.11 9.50
CA ALA A 59 -0.55 -7.55 10.78
C ALA A 59 0.28 -8.73 11.28
N PHE A 60 0.68 -8.69 12.55
CA PHE A 60 1.30 -9.81 13.25
C PHE A 60 0.38 -10.27 14.37
N SER A 61 0.11 -11.57 14.43
CA SER A 61 -0.73 -12.18 15.45
C SER A 61 0.11 -13.10 16.33
N ASN A 62 0.07 -12.90 17.65
CA ASN A 62 0.69 -13.79 18.62
C ASN A 62 -0.38 -14.63 19.32
N TYR A 63 -0.36 -15.95 19.10
CA TYR A 63 -1.28 -16.90 19.70
C TYR A 63 -0.70 -17.68 20.88
N CYS A 64 0.51 -17.37 21.34
CA CYS A 64 1.21 -18.13 22.38
C CYS A 64 0.34 -18.35 23.64
N ALA A 65 -0.24 -17.29 24.20
CA ALA A 65 -1.10 -17.37 25.39
C ALA A 65 -2.43 -18.12 25.15
N ALA A 66 -2.93 -18.12 23.91
CA ALA A 66 -4.15 -18.86 23.57
C ALA A 66 -3.87 -20.36 23.46
N LEU A 67 -2.72 -20.73 22.88
CA LEU A 67 -2.28 -22.12 22.73
C LEU A 67 -1.89 -22.75 24.07
N GLU A 68 -1.24 -21.98 24.94
CA GLU A 68 -0.91 -22.41 26.31
C GLU A 68 -2.18 -22.80 27.10
N LYS A 69 -3.23 -21.99 27.01
CA LYS A 69 -4.54 -22.28 27.64
C LYS A 69 -5.21 -23.54 27.07
N GLN A 70 -4.89 -23.90 25.83
CA GLN A 70 -5.37 -25.12 25.18
C GLN A 70 -4.49 -26.34 25.49
N GLY A 71 -3.38 -26.17 26.21
CA GLY A 71 -2.41 -27.23 26.46
C GLY A 71 -1.64 -27.66 25.21
N VAL A 72 -1.52 -26.77 24.21
CA VAL A 72 -0.81 -27.03 22.96
C VAL A 72 0.57 -26.40 23.00
N GLU A 73 1.60 -27.24 22.86
CA GLU A 73 2.99 -26.81 22.70
C GLU A 73 3.42 -26.92 21.24
N ILE A 74 4.02 -25.86 20.70
CA ILE A 74 4.54 -25.81 19.34
C ILE A 74 6.06 -25.65 19.40
N THR A 75 6.79 -26.66 18.91
CA THR A 75 8.24 -26.58 18.70
C THR A 75 8.53 -26.40 17.21
N LEU A 76 9.21 -25.30 16.86
CA LEU A 76 9.59 -25.02 15.47
C LEU A 76 10.96 -25.64 15.15
N ILE A 77 11.01 -26.45 14.09
CA ILE A 77 12.25 -27.03 13.55
C ILE A 77 12.45 -26.45 12.14
N TYR A 78 13.57 -25.77 11.92
CA TYR A 78 13.79 -25.00 10.69
C TYR A 78 15.28 -24.82 10.38
N SER A 79 15.57 -24.55 9.10
CA SER A 79 16.90 -24.18 8.62
C SER A 79 16.97 -22.68 8.32
N GLY A 80 17.95 -22.00 8.92
CA GLY A 80 18.16 -20.55 8.82
C GLY A 80 17.32 -19.74 9.83
N SER A 81 17.97 -18.84 10.57
CA SER A 81 17.35 -18.06 11.66
C SER A 81 16.09 -17.31 11.24
N HIS A 82 16.12 -16.67 10.07
CA HIS A 82 15.01 -15.85 9.56
C HIS A 82 13.81 -16.66 9.04
N LYS A 83 13.87 -18.00 9.03
CA LYS A 83 12.78 -18.85 8.52
C LYS A 83 11.51 -18.75 9.38
N VAL A 84 11.67 -18.34 10.63
CA VAL A 84 10.58 -18.20 11.62
C VAL A 84 10.28 -16.75 11.99
N ASP A 85 10.85 -15.79 11.26
CA ASP A 85 10.52 -14.38 11.43
C ASP A 85 9.02 -14.18 11.20
N GLY A 86 8.35 -13.57 12.17
CA GLY A 86 6.90 -13.36 12.10
C GLY A 86 6.05 -14.61 12.30
N ASN A 87 6.60 -15.71 12.84
CA ASN A 87 5.78 -16.86 13.23
C ASN A 87 4.77 -16.47 14.34
N PRO A 88 3.54 -17.00 14.34
CA PRO A 88 2.50 -16.57 15.26
C PRO A 88 2.52 -17.30 16.61
N TYR A 89 3.53 -18.15 16.85
CA TYR A 89 3.60 -19.04 18.02
C TYR A 89 4.54 -18.52 19.11
N SER A 90 5.30 -17.45 18.83
CA SER A 90 6.16 -16.78 19.79
C SER A 90 5.96 -15.26 19.73
N HIS A 91 6.50 -14.54 20.72
CA HIS A 91 6.63 -13.09 20.61
C HIS A 91 7.51 -12.73 19.39
N LEU A 92 7.17 -11.62 18.74
CA LEU A 92 7.97 -11.05 17.66
C LEU A 92 9.24 -10.40 18.26
N PRO A 93 10.44 -10.89 17.93
CA PRO A 93 11.68 -10.27 18.39
C PRO A 93 11.81 -8.82 17.88
N ASP A 94 12.46 -7.94 18.64
CA ASP A 94 12.58 -6.52 18.30
C ASP A 94 13.39 -6.28 17.02
N ASP A 95 14.47 -7.04 16.81
CA ASP A 95 15.30 -6.96 15.60
C ASP A 95 14.53 -7.37 14.34
N VAL A 96 13.68 -8.40 14.46
CA VAL A 96 12.77 -8.82 13.39
C VAL A 96 11.71 -7.75 13.15
N ARG A 97 11.13 -7.17 14.21
CA ARG A 97 10.15 -6.08 14.11
C ARG A 97 10.74 -4.86 13.40
N GLU A 98 11.94 -4.44 13.77
CA GLU A 98 12.65 -3.32 13.12
C GLU A 98 12.95 -3.61 11.65
N THR A 99 13.38 -4.83 11.34
CA THR A 99 13.63 -5.26 9.95
C THR A 99 12.35 -5.21 9.12
N LEU A 100 11.21 -5.70 9.65
CA LEU A 100 9.92 -5.64 8.98
C LEU A 100 9.43 -4.20 8.79
N GLN A 101 9.59 -3.35 9.81
CA GLN A 101 9.25 -1.93 9.75
C GLN A 101 10.05 -1.22 8.66
N SER A 102 11.38 -1.40 8.63
CA SER A 102 12.23 -0.80 7.60
C SER A 102 11.82 -1.20 6.17
N ARG A 103 11.44 -2.47 5.97
CA ARG A 103 10.91 -2.94 4.68
C ARG A 103 9.58 -2.27 4.31
N MET A 104 8.69 -2.07 5.28
CA MET A 104 7.42 -1.38 5.07
C MET A 104 7.65 0.09 4.70
N ASP A 105 8.53 0.78 5.41
CA ASP A 105 8.89 2.17 5.18
C ASP A 105 9.50 2.35 3.79
N ALA A 106 10.46 1.48 3.41
CA ALA A 106 11.05 1.48 2.08
C ALA A 106 10.01 1.25 0.98
N THR A 107 9.03 0.36 1.22
CA THR A 107 7.95 0.10 0.26
C THR A 107 6.99 1.29 0.15
N ARG A 108 6.65 1.96 1.27
CA ARG A 108 5.84 3.19 1.27
C ARG A 108 6.57 4.32 0.53
N GLN A 109 7.87 4.46 0.74
CA GLN A 109 8.72 5.44 0.04
C GLN A 109 8.69 5.21 -1.47
N MET A 110 8.87 3.96 -1.92
CA MET A 110 8.81 3.60 -3.34
C MET A 110 7.41 3.86 -3.93
N PHE A 111 6.34 3.59 -3.18
CA PHE A 111 4.98 3.95 -3.60
C PHE A 111 4.86 5.47 -3.81
N ALA A 112 5.28 6.27 -2.83
CA ALA A 112 5.21 7.72 -2.92
C ALA A 112 6.03 8.28 -4.10
N GLN A 113 7.22 7.72 -4.35
CA GLN A 113 8.05 8.06 -5.52
C GLN A 113 7.34 7.77 -6.84
N LYS A 114 6.66 6.62 -6.97
CA LYS A 114 5.92 6.28 -8.19
C LYS A 114 4.72 7.21 -8.38
N VAL A 115 3.94 7.48 -7.32
CA VAL A 115 2.83 8.45 -7.37
C VAL A 115 3.35 9.82 -7.81
N SER A 116 4.40 10.32 -7.17
CA SER A 116 5.06 11.58 -7.51
C SER A 116 5.46 11.65 -9.00
N ALA A 117 6.10 10.59 -9.51
CA ALA A 117 6.50 10.51 -10.91
C ALA A 117 5.32 10.52 -11.90
N TYR A 118 4.14 10.04 -11.48
CA TYR A 118 2.98 9.94 -12.37
C TYR A 118 2.05 11.15 -12.33
N THR A 119 2.00 11.88 -11.20
CA THR A 119 1.09 13.00 -10.98
C THR A 119 1.77 14.37 -10.96
N GLY A 120 3.10 14.43 -10.80
CA GLY A 120 3.85 15.68 -10.64
C GLY A 120 3.82 16.25 -9.22
N LEU A 121 3.13 15.61 -8.28
CA LEU A 121 3.20 15.97 -6.86
C LEU A 121 4.61 15.71 -6.32
N SER A 122 5.06 16.49 -5.33
CA SER A 122 6.29 16.15 -4.62
C SER A 122 6.11 14.88 -3.79
N VAL A 123 7.18 14.11 -3.59
CA VAL A 123 7.15 12.91 -2.74
C VAL A 123 6.70 13.27 -1.31
N GLN A 124 7.13 14.42 -0.79
CA GLN A 124 6.77 14.86 0.55
C GLN A 124 5.25 15.06 0.69
N VAL A 125 4.61 15.75 -0.27
CA VAL A 125 3.15 15.94 -0.27
C VAL A 125 2.42 14.60 -0.24
N VAL A 126 2.91 13.59 -0.97
CA VAL A 126 2.33 12.24 -0.95
C VAL A 126 2.51 11.56 0.40
N LEU A 127 3.67 11.71 1.04
CA LEU A 127 3.95 11.12 2.35
C LEU A 127 3.15 11.79 3.47
N ASP A 128 2.99 13.11 3.41
CA ASP A 128 2.26 13.93 4.38
C ASP A 128 0.77 13.56 4.49
N THR A 129 0.23 12.82 3.51
CA THR A 129 -1.12 12.22 3.61
C THR A 129 -1.24 11.22 4.77
N GLU A 130 -0.12 10.77 5.35
CA GLU A 130 -0.07 9.77 6.40
C GLU A 130 -0.93 8.52 6.15
N ALA A 131 -0.98 8.10 4.89
CA ALA A 131 -1.79 6.98 4.44
C ALA A 131 -3.27 7.12 4.87
N ALA A 132 -3.80 8.35 4.85
CA ALA A 132 -5.21 8.63 5.01
C ALA A 132 -6.01 8.23 3.77
N VAL A 133 -7.33 8.20 3.93
CA VAL A 133 -8.29 7.98 2.85
C VAL A 133 -9.00 9.28 2.58
N ASP A 134 -9.03 9.68 1.32
CA ASP A 134 -9.70 10.89 0.85
C ASP A 134 -10.96 10.51 0.06
N SER A 135 -12.04 11.27 0.22
CA SER A 135 -13.33 11.02 -0.41
C SER A 135 -13.72 12.15 -1.39
N GLY A 136 -14.17 11.76 -2.60
CA GLY A 136 -14.71 12.70 -3.58
C GLY A 136 -13.82 13.93 -3.84
N GLN A 137 -14.30 15.11 -3.43
CA GLN A 137 -13.59 16.38 -3.60
C GLN A 137 -12.26 16.44 -2.83
N GLU A 138 -12.15 15.79 -1.67
CA GLU A 138 -10.91 15.73 -0.89
C GLU A 138 -9.78 15.10 -1.70
N ALA A 139 -10.13 14.09 -2.53
CA ALA A 139 -9.17 13.46 -3.42
C ALA A 139 -8.63 14.44 -4.46
N ILE A 140 -9.48 15.33 -4.99
CA ILE A 140 -9.06 16.35 -5.97
C ILE A 140 -8.18 17.39 -5.29
N ASP A 141 -8.58 17.85 -4.11
CA ASP A 141 -7.86 18.87 -3.33
C ASP A 141 -6.46 18.37 -2.92
N ALA A 142 -6.33 17.07 -2.65
CA ALA A 142 -5.04 16.40 -2.38
C ALA A 142 -4.19 16.15 -3.65
N GLY A 143 -4.67 16.50 -4.85
CA GLY A 143 -4.03 16.16 -6.13
C GLY A 143 -4.10 14.66 -6.47
N LEU A 144 -4.97 13.93 -5.76
CA LEU A 144 -5.30 12.53 -5.94
C LEU A 144 -6.56 12.35 -6.82
N ALA A 145 -7.07 13.35 -7.51
CA ALA A 145 -8.01 13.16 -8.62
C ALA A 145 -7.99 14.42 -9.47
N ASP A 146 -8.49 14.31 -10.70
CA ASP A 146 -8.53 15.42 -11.63
C ASP A 146 -9.92 16.04 -11.70
N GLU A 147 -10.98 15.24 -11.53
CA GLU A 147 -12.36 15.69 -11.72
C GLU A 147 -13.37 14.83 -10.98
N LEU A 148 -14.42 15.50 -10.50
CA LEU A 148 -15.59 14.90 -9.88
C LEU A 148 -16.63 14.58 -10.95
N VAL A 149 -17.16 13.35 -10.95
CA VAL A 149 -18.17 12.89 -11.91
C VAL A 149 -19.39 12.25 -11.25
#